data_AF-A0A6A5AXM9-F1
#
_entry.id   AF-A0A6A5AXM9-F1
#
_cell.length_a   1.000
_cell.length_b   1.000
_cell.length_c   1.000
_cell.angle_alpha   90.00
_cell.angle_beta   90.00
_cell.angle_gamma   90.00
#
_symmetry.space_group_name_H-M   'P 1'
#
loop_
_entity.id
_entity.type
_entity.pdbx_description
1 polymer ?
#
loop_
_entity_poly.entity_id
_entity_poly.type
_entity_poly.pdbx_seq_one_letter_code
_entity_poly.pdbx_strand_id
1 'polypeptide(L)'
;MVKPTYIAAFAALTTAKIAPSVHRHLESNEDVDVVIEFQGGNQRALEAARLERASFNDRGSNIAHVRSLLESNMETSQRAAVELLSSQPEAFTTRVESFYINGNMHVYGANRLVLDELAKLDNVARIRRPVAAQVSSVTSEDDEF
;
A
#
# COMPACT_ATOMS: atom_id res chain seq x y z
N MET A 1 27.23 -19.26 16.28
CA MET A 1 27.93 -18.09 15.70
C MET A 1 27.28 -17.78 14.36
N VAL A 2 26.30 -16.86 14.34
CA VAL A 2 25.56 -16.49 13.12
C VAL A 2 26.48 -15.58 12.29
N LYS A 3 26.77 -15.94 11.03
CA LYS A 3 27.74 -15.21 10.20
C LYS A 3 27.21 -13.78 9.90
N PRO A 4 28.03 -12.72 10.05
CA PRO A 4 27.61 -11.32 9.85
C PRO A 4 27.12 -11.02 8.42
N THR A 5 27.49 -11.84 7.43
CA THR A 5 27.06 -11.72 6.03
C THR A 5 25.55 -11.84 5.85
N TYR A 6 24.87 -12.68 6.65
CA TYR A 6 23.41 -12.84 6.52
C TYR A 6 22.67 -11.60 7.00
N ILE A 7 23.13 -10.98 8.09
CA ILE A 7 22.47 -9.81 8.69
C ILE A 7 22.50 -8.60 7.74
N ALA A 8 23.63 -8.36 7.06
CA ALA A 8 23.76 -7.26 6.11
C ALA A 8 22.85 -7.42 4.89
N ALA A 9 22.64 -8.66 4.40
CA ALA A 9 21.76 -8.93 3.26
C ALA A 9 20.28 -8.66 3.59
N PHE A 10 19.83 -9.04 4.79
CA PHE A 10 18.47 -8.73 5.25
C PHE A 10 18.24 -7.22 5.40
N ALA A 11 19.18 -6.51 6.02
CA ALA A 11 19.09 -5.06 6.16
C ALA A 11 19.08 -4.34 4.79
N ALA A 12 19.87 -4.79 3.82
CA ALA A 12 19.87 -4.25 2.47
C ALA A 12 18.53 -4.52 1.75
N LEU A 13 17.93 -5.70 1.94
CA LEU A 13 16.65 -6.06 1.33
C LEU A 13 15.48 -5.22 1.90
N THR A 14 15.49 -4.95 3.21
CA THR A 14 14.49 -4.08 3.84
C THR A 14 14.63 -2.65 3.37
N THR A 15 15.86 -2.11 3.30
CA THR A 15 16.10 -0.78 2.74
C THR A 15 15.70 -0.70 1.27
N ALA A 16 15.89 -1.76 0.48
CA ALA A 16 15.50 -1.78 -0.93
C ALA A 16 13.98 -1.68 -1.17
N LYS A 17 13.15 -2.08 -0.20
CA LYS A 17 11.69 -1.91 -0.29
C LYS A 17 11.27 -0.46 -0.12
N ILE A 18 12.05 0.35 0.59
CA ILE A 18 11.77 1.77 0.82
C ILE A 18 12.36 2.58 -0.34
N ALA A 19 11.52 3.35 -1.02
CA ALA A 19 11.96 4.17 -2.14
C ALA A 19 12.95 5.26 -1.67
N PRO A 20 14.01 5.57 -2.45
CA PRO A 20 14.99 6.60 -2.08
C PRO A 20 14.38 7.99 -1.82
N SER A 21 13.24 8.30 -2.46
CA SER A 21 12.52 9.56 -2.25
C SER A 21 11.90 9.67 -0.86
N VAL A 22 11.60 8.54 -0.20
CA VAL A 22 11.11 8.49 1.19
C VAL A 22 12.28 8.79 2.13
N HIS A 23 13.43 8.13 1.94
CA HIS A 23 14.64 8.40 2.71
C HIS A 23 15.05 9.87 2.64
N ARG A 24 15.12 10.43 1.43
CA ARG A 24 15.47 11.84 1.23
C ARG A 24 14.49 12.79 1.91
N HIS A 25 13.20 12.44 1.98
CA HIS A 25 12.22 13.29 2.65
C HIS A 25 12.43 13.31 4.18
N LEU A 26 12.71 12.14 4.76
CA LEU A 26 12.97 11.97 6.19
C LEU A 26 14.31 12.53 6.67
N GLU A 27 15.21 12.94 5.75
CA GLU A 27 16.42 13.69 6.11
C GLU A 27 16.10 15.13 6.55
N SER A 28 14.94 15.66 6.17
CA SER A 28 14.54 17.05 6.45
C SER A 28 13.20 17.18 7.15
N ASN A 29 12.47 16.08 7.35
CA ASN A 29 11.14 16.05 7.96
C ASN A 29 11.07 14.87 8.94
N GLU A 30 10.28 15.00 10.01
CA GLU A 30 10.14 13.97 11.04
C GLU A 30 9.29 12.78 10.57
N ASP A 31 8.35 13.04 9.66
CA ASP A 31 7.42 12.06 9.12
C ASP A 31 7.21 12.22 7.61
N VAL A 32 6.53 11.24 7.01
CA VAL A 32 6.24 11.23 5.57
C VAL A 32 4.99 10.41 5.26
N ASP A 33 4.17 10.92 4.34
CA ASP A 33 3.08 10.13 3.76
C ASP A 33 3.63 9.09 2.80
N VAL A 34 3.14 7.85 2.93
CA VAL A 34 3.56 6.72 2.10
C VAL A 34 2.38 5.91 1.57
N VAL A 35 2.66 5.26 0.45
CA VAL A 35 1.86 4.17 -0.12
C VAL A 35 2.68 2.90 0.00
N ILE A 36 2.08 1.89 0.58
CA ILE A 36 2.61 0.53 0.72
C ILE A 36 1.95 -0.33 -0.35
N GLU A 37 2.79 -0.94 -1.17
CA GLU A 37 2.41 -1.92 -2.19
C GLU A 37 2.74 -3.32 -1.66
N PHE A 38 1.78 -4.23 -1.78
CA PHE A 38 1.90 -5.60 -1.28
C PHE A 38 2.27 -6.57 -2.39
N GLN A 39 2.94 -7.65 -2.03
CA GLN A 39 3.38 -8.69 -2.96
C GLN A 39 2.19 -9.27 -3.73
N GLY A 40 2.30 -9.30 -5.05
CA GLY A 40 1.25 -9.80 -5.95
C GLY A 40 0.05 -8.89 -6.13
N GLY A 41 -0.07 -7.79 -5.37
CA GLY A 41 -1.17 -6.84 -5.45
C GLY A 41 -2.54 -7.53 -5.53
N ASN A 42 -3.34 -7.16 -6.53
CA ASN A 42 -4.64 -7.76 -6.80
C ASN A 42 -4.61 -8.92 -7.81
N GLN A 43 -3.44 -9.36 -8.25
CA GLN A 43 -3.33 -10.33 -9.35
C GLN A 43 -4.06 -11.64 -9.07
N ARG A 44 -3.89 -12.20 -7.86
CA ARG A 44 -4.60 -13.44 -7.45
C ARG A 44 -6.11 -13.29 -7.45
N ALA A 45 -6.63 -12.18 -6.91
CA ALA A 45 -8.06 -11.90 -6.89
C ALA A 45 -8.63 -11.72 -8.31
N LEU A 46 -7.90 -11.03 -9.18
CA LEU A 46 -8.31 -10.83 -10.57
C LEU A 46 -8.23 -12.11 -11.42
N GLU A 47 -7.27 -12.99 -11.14
CA GLU A 47 -7.19 -14.31 -11.77
C GLU A 47 -8.35 -15.21 -11.35
N ALA A 48 -8.67 -15.28 -10.06
CA ALA A 48 -9.84 -16.00 -9.56
C ALA A 48 -11.14 -15.48 -10.21
N ALA A 49 -11.33 -14.16 -10.19
CA ALA A 49 -12.47 -13.51 -10.84
C ALA A 49 -12.59 -13.83 -12.33
N ARG A 50 -11.46 -13.94 -13.05
CA ARG A 50 -11.44 -14.31 -14.47
C ARG A 50 -11.87 -15.76 -14.70
N LEU A 51 -11.39 -16.68 -13.86
CA LEU A 51 -11.74 -18.09 -13.95
C LEU A 51 -13.22 -18.33 -13.64
N GLU A 52 -13.75 -17.62 -12.65
CA GLU A 52 -15.14 -17.76 -12.19
C GLU A 52 -16.13 -16.92 -13.02
N ARG A 53 -15.65 -16.10 -13.95
CA ARG A 53 -16.47 -15.19 -14.77
C ARG A 53 -17.63 -15.90 -15.48
N ALA A 54 -17.38 -17.11 -16.00
CA ALA A 54 -18.38 -17.89 -16.74
C ALA A 54 -19.52 -18.41 -15.85
N SER A 55 -19.35 -18.38 -14.53
CA SER A 55 -20.34 -18.84 -13.55
C SER A 55 -21.46 -17.82 -13.29
N PHE A 56 -21.36 -16.60 -13.84
CA PHE A 56 -22.31 -15.52 -13.59
C PHE A 56 -23.12 -15.17 -14.86
N ASN A 57 -24.45 -15.20 -14.74
CA ASN A 57 -25.37 -14.86 -15.82
C ASN A 57 -25.71 -13.37 -15.88
N ASP A 58 -25.44 -12.61 -14.82
CA ASP A 58 -25.74 -11.19 -14.73
C ASP A 58 -24.50 -10.37 -14.32
N ARG A 59 -24.47 -9.12 -14.81
CA ARG A 59 -23.36 -8.20 -14.59
C ARG A 59 -23.22 -7.77 -13.13
N GLY A 60 -24.34 -7.65 -12.40
CA GLY A 60 -24.35 -7.17 -11.03
C GLY A 60 -23.68 -8.16 -10.07
N SER A 61 -24.07 -9.43 -10.15
CA SER A 61 -23.49 -10.52 -9.37
C SER A 61 -22.01 -10.72 -9.69
N ASN A 62 -21.62 -10.59 -10.96
CA ASN A 62 -20.20 -10.64 -11.35
C ASN A 62 -19.41 -9.50 -10.69
N ILE A 63 -19.90 -8.25 -10.75
CA ILE A 63 -19.25 -7.10 -10.10
C ILE A 63 -19.15 -7.30 -8.59
N ALA A 64 -20.22 -7.77 -7.95
CA ALA A 64 -20.24 -8.03 -6.51
C ALA A 64 -19.22 -9.10 -6.11
N HIS A 65 -19.10 -10.16 -6.91
CA HIS A 65 -18.12 -11.21 -6.71
C HIS A 65 -16.68 -10.70 -6.87
N VAL A 66 -16.39 -9.93 -7.93
CA VAL A 66 -15.07 -9.30 -8.12
C VAL A 66 -14.73 -8.41 -6.93
N ARG A 67 -15.68 -7.58 -6.47
CA ARG A 67 -15.48 -6.73 -5.29
C ARG A 67 -15.13 -7.56 -4.07
N SER A 68 -15.90 -8.61 -3.79
CA SER A 68 -15.66 -9.49 -2.63
C SER A 68 -14.26 -10.14 -2.68
N LEU A 69 -13.81 -10.57 -3.86
CA LEU A 69 -12.45 -11.11 -4.03
C LEU A 69 -11.36 -10.06 -3.78
N LEU A 70 -11.57 -8.82 -4.23
CA LEU A 70 -10.63 -7.73 -3.98
C LEU A 70 -10.58 -7.34 -2.49
N GLU A 71 -11.73 -7.28 -1.82
CA GLU A 71 -11.83 -7.00 -0.38
C GLU A 71 -11.15 -8.10 0.45
N SER A 72 -11.43 -9.37 0.17
CA SER A 72 -10.79 -10.50 0.86
C SER A 72 -9.27 -10.55 0.63
N ASN A 73 -8.83 -10.23 -0.59
CA ASN A 73 -7.41 -10.12 -0.90
C ASN A 73 -6.75 -8.96 -0.15
N MET A 74 -7.41 -7.80 -0.06
CA MET A 74 -6.93 -6.68 0.75
C MET A 74 -6.80 -7.08 2.22
N GLU A 75 -7.84 -7.65 2.83
CA GLU A 75 -7.80 -8.07 4.24
C GLU A 75 -6.68 -9.06 4.53
N THR A 76 -6.43 -9.99 3.60
CA THR A 76 -5.38 -11.01 3.77
C THR A 76 -4.01 -10.45 3.53
N SER A 77 -3.82 -9.69 2.44
CA SER A 77 -2.52 -9.13 2.06
C SER A 77 -2.05 -8.04 3.00
N GLN A 78 -2.97 -7.29 3.62
CA GLN A 78 -2.64 -6.14 4.47
C GLN A 78 -2.60 -6.47 5.97
N ARG A 79 -3.06 -7.67 6.37
CA ARG A 79 -3.24 -8.07 7.78
C ARG A 79 -2.04 -7.76 8.67
N ALA A 80 -0.85 -8.23 8.29
CA ALA A 80 0.35 -8.05 9.09
C ALA A 80 0.74 -6.58 9.25
N ALA A 81 0.52 -5.76 8.21
CA ALA A 81 0.77 -4.33 8.28
C ALA A 81 -0.26 -3.62 9.19
N VAL A 82 -1.54 -4.00 9.10
CA VAL A 82 -2.59 -3.47 9.99
C VAL A 82 -2.31 -3.82 11.45
N GLU A 83 -1.94 -5.07 11.74
CA GLU A 83 -1.59 -5.52 13.08
C GLU A 83 -0.39 -4.75 13.64
N LEU A 84 0.66 -4.58 12.83
CA LEU A 84 1.86 -3.84 13.20
C LEU A 84 1.53 -2.38 13.52
N LEU A 85 0.79 -1.70 12.63
CA LEU A 85 0.41 -0.30 12.83
C LEU A 85 -0.52 -0.14 14.04
N SER A 86 -1.46 -1.07 14.23
CA SER A 86 -2.35 -1.06 15.41
C SER A 86 -1.60 -1.28 16.72
N SER A 87 -0.47 -2.00 16.70
CA SER A 87 0.38 -2.20 17.87
C SER A 87 1.29 -1.00 18.20
N GLN A 88 1.41 -0.03 17.28
CA GLN A 88 2.31 1.12 17.40
C GLN A 88 1.58 2.45 17.07
N PRO A 89 0.53 2.81 17.83
CA PRO A 89 -0.30 3.98 17.51
C PRO A 89 0.45 5.31 17.61
N GLU A 90 1.54 5.38 18.38
CA GLU A 90 2.36 6.60 18.50
C GLU A 90 3.32 6.83 17.32
N ALA A 91 3.38 5.87 16.40
CA ALA A 91 4.43 5.80 15.41
C ALA A 91 4.03 6.39 14.04
N PHE A 92 2.77 6.82 13.90
CA PHE A 92 2.28 7.65 12.80
C PHE A 92 1.32 8.73 13.32
N THR A 93 1.37 9.92 12.72
CA THR A 93 0.73 11.12 13.28
C THR A 93 -0.72 11.32 12.85
N THR A 94 -1.15 10.67 11.76
CA THR A 94 -2.41 11.03 11.11
C THR A 94 -3.40 9.87 11.00
N ARG A 95 -3.23 8.96 10.04
CA ARG A 95 -4.19 7.88 9.77
C ARG A 95 -3.63 6.82 8.83
N VAL A 96 -4.33 5.69 8.77
CA VAL A 96 -4.08 4.58 7.85
C VAL A 96 -5.35 4.36 7.02
N GLU A 97 -5.20 4.23 5.71
CA GLU A 97 -6.29 3.94 4.78
C GLU A 97 -5.94 2.72 3.91
N SER A 98 -6.84 1.75 3.85
CA SER A 98 -6.68 0.52 3.07
C SER A 98 -7.62 0.53 1.87
N PHE A 99 -7.08 0.22 0.68
CA PHE A 99 -7.82 0.31 -0.57
C PHE A 99 -7.81 -1.02 -1.34
N TYR A 100 -8.99 -1.61 -1.55
CA TYR A 100 -9.11 -2.88 -2.25
C TYR A 100 -8.95 -2.75 -3.76
N ILE A 101 -9.25 -1.59 -4.36
CA ILE A 101 -9.21 -1.39 -5.82
C ILE A 101 -7.79 -1.47 -6.37
N ASN A 102 -6.86 -0.74 -5.75
CA ASN A 102 -5.45 -0.78 -6.12
C ASN A 102 -4.65 -1.79 -5.28
N GLY A 103 -5.25 -2.34 -4.21
CA GLY A 103 -4.61 -3.31 -3.32
C GLY A 103 -3.57 -2.70 -2.39
N ASN A 104 -3.50 -1.37 -2.29
CA ASN A 104 -2.47 -0.66 -1.54
C ASN A 104 -2.99 -0.15 -0.20
N MET A 105 -2.05 0.21 0.67
CA MET A 105 -2.32 0.90 1.93
C MET A 105 -1.65 2.26 1.92
N HIS A 106 -2.35 3.28 2.39
CA HIS A 106 -1.82 4.62 2.59
C HIS A 106 -1.60 4.82 4.09
N VAL A 107 -0.40 5.24 4.45
CA VAL A 107 -0.05 5.58 5.83
C VAL A 107 0.41 7.02 5.83
N TYR A 108 -0.30 7.84 6.60
CA TYR A 108 -0.08 9.29 6.67
C TYR A 108 0.75 9.64 7.89
N GLY A 109 1.81 10.42 7.68
CA GLY A 109 2.74 10.82 8.72
C GLY A 109 3.49 9.65 9.36
N ALA A 110 4.00 8.71 8.55
CA ALA A 110 4.81 7.61 9.03
C ALA A 110 6.24 8.07 9.36
N ASN A 111 6.73 7.76 10.56
CA ASN A 111 8.12 8.02 10.91
C ASN A 111 9.06 6.90 10.42
N ARG A 112 10.37 7.12 10.54
CA ARG A 112 11.39 6.15 10.09
C ARG A 112 11.29 4.78 10.74
N LEU A 113 10.98 4.72 12.04
CA LEU A 113 10.91 3.46 12.78
C LEU A 113 9.80 2.57 12.24
N VAL A 114 8.61 3.13 11.98
CA VAL A 114 7.48 2.38 11.39
C VAL A 114 7.82 1.88 10.01
N LEU A 115 8.45 2.71 9.18
CA LEU A 115 8.79 2.35 7.81
C LEU A 115 9.81 1.21 7.76
N ASP A 116 10.79 1.22 8.66
CA ASP A 116 11.77 0.14 8.77
C ASP A 116 11.11 -1.17 9.24
N GLU A 117 10.15 -1.12 10.17
CA GLU A 117 9.39 -2.29 10.61
C GLU A 117 8.43 -2.83 9.52
N LEU A 118 7.72 -1.94 8.82
CA LEU A 118 6.88 -2.32 7.67
C LEU A 118 7.72 -2.96 6.56
N ALA A 119 8.93 -2.45 6.30
CA ALA A 119 9.82 -3.01 5.29
C ALA A 119 10.31 -4.43 5.65
N LYS A 120 10.34 -4.80 6.93
CA LYS A 120 10.68 -6.17 7.35
C LYS A 120 9.59 -7.18 7.02
N LEU A 121 8.34 -6.75 6.82
CA LEU A 121 7.25 -7.64 6.50
C LEU A 121 7.44 -8.29 5.12
N ASP A 122 7.33 -9.62 5.05
CA ASP A 122 7.56 -10.40 3.82
C ASP A 122 6.56 -10.07 2.70
N ASN A 123 5.32 -9.75 3.08
CA ASN A 123 4.23 -9.39 2.18
C ASN A 123 4.33 -7.95 1.65
N VAL A 124 5.23 -7.11 2.16
CA VAL A 124 5.47 -5.77 1.63
C VAL A 124 6.44 -5.83 0.45
N ALA A 125 5.99 -5.34 -0.70
CA ALA A 125 6.79 -5.27 -1.91
C ALA A 125 7.54 -3.94 -2.03
N ARG A 126 6.86 -2.83 -1.74
CA ARG A 126 7.42 -1.51 -1.91
C ARG A 126 6.75 -0.49 -1.01
N ILE A 127 7.53 0.46 -0.51
CA ILE A 127 7.06 1.63 0.23
C ILE A 127 7.55 2.86 -0.53
N ARG A 128 6.63 3.74 -0.93
CA ARG A 128 6.96 4.94 -1.71
C ARG A 128 6.09 6.12 -1.32
N ARG A 129 6.50 7.32 -1.70
CA ARG A 129 5.63 8.50 -1.57
C ARG A 129 4.39 8.39 -2.47
N PRO A 130 3.24 8.96 -2.06
CA PRO A 130 2.10 9.15 -2.94
C PRO A 130 2.49 9.94 -4.19
N VAL A 131 1.94 9.56 -5.33
CA VAL A 131 2.10 10.34 -6.57
C VAL A 131 0.92 11.31 -6.63
N ALA A 132 1.21 12.60 -6.47
CA ALA A 132 0.23 13.64 -6.67
C ALA A 132 0.26 14.09 -8.14
N ALA A 133 -0.87 13.95 -8.84
CA ALA A 133 -1.05 14.56 -10.15
C ALA A 133 -1.50 16.01 -9.94
N GLN A 134 -0.85 16.96 -10.61
CA GLN A 134 -1.38 18.32 -10.72
C GLN A 134 -2.49 18.31 -11.78
N VAL A 135 -3.73 18.52 -11.35
CA VAL A 135 -4.86 18.70 -12.26
C VAL A 135 -5.05 20.20 -12.44
N SER A 136 -4.98 20.68 -13.69
CA SER A 136 -5.28 22.07 -14.00
C SER A 136 -6.73 22.38 -13.60
N SER A 137 -6.94 23.47 -12.87
CA SER A 137 -8.28 23.96 -12.59
C SER A 137 -8.93 24.39 -13.91
N VAL A 138 -9.96 23.67 -14.35
CA VAL A 138 -10.81 24.13 -15.44
C VAL A 138 -11.68 25.24 -14.86
N THR A 139 -11.42 26.49 -15.24
CA THR A 139 -12.38 27.58 -15.04
C THR A 139 -13.52 27.33 -16.01
N SER A 140 -14.68 26.92 -15.49
CA SER A 140 -15.91 26.85 -16.27
C SER A 140 -16.32 28.29 -16.59
N GLU A 141 -16.05 28.75 -17.80
CA GLU A 141 -16.58 29.99 -18.36
C GLU A 141 -18.03 29.74 -18.80
N ASP A 142 -18.94 29.54 -17.85
CA ASP A 142 -20.39 29.37 -18.11
C ASP A 142 -21.22 30.40 -17.31
N ASP A 143 -20.76 31.65 -17.22
CA ASP A 143 -21.53 32.78 -16.66
C ASP A 143 -21.49 33.99 -17.60
N GLU A 144 -22.09 33.89 -18.79
CA GLU A 144 -22.59 35.04 -19.55
C GLU A 144 -23.95 34.71 -20.19
N PHE A 145 -25.03 35.14 -19.53
CA PHE A 145 -26.36 35.32 -20.12
C PHE A 145 -26.94 36.68 -19.71
#